data_AF-A0A2D0NIZ6-F1
#
_entry.id   AF-A0A2D0NIZ6-F1
#
_cell.length_a   1.000
_cell.length_b   1.000
_cell.length_c   1.000
_cell.angle_alpha   90.00
_cell.angle_beta   90.00
_cell.angle_gamma   90.00
#
_symmetry.space_group_name_H-M   'P 1'
#
loop_
_entity.id
_entity.type
_entity.pdbx_description
1 polymer ?
#
loop_
_entity_poly.entity_id
_entity_poly.type
_entity_poly.pdbx_seq_one_letter_code
_entity_poly.pdbx_strand_id
1 'polypeptide(L)'
;MKKANHYYLIAMLLLGVLVFGFAYPDGQGEGSTAAPAAEAPMPAAAAFDQMMAVLTHKRCVNCHPAGDRPHQGEDSHLHHFGVQRGETGHGLAALQCSTCHQETNNNISGVPGAPHWHLAPRSMAWEGLSRTEIAASMLDPARNGGRSLEEIVHHLTEDALVLWAFEPGVDDEGNPREKPPVSKADYIQAVKDWAAAGAQIPNE
;
A
#
# COMPACT_ATOMS: atom_id res chain seq x y z
N MET A 1 9.67 62.45 29.73
CA MET A 1 10.95 62.98 29.20
C MET A 1 12.09 62.49 30.08
N LYS A 2 12.99 61.65 29.56
CA LYS A 2 14.40 61.49 29.99
C LYS A 2 15.10 60.58 28.98
N LYS A 3 15.93 61.18 28.14
CA LYS A 3 16.94 60.53 27.28
C LYS A 3 18.28 60.59 28.01
N ALA A 4 19.10 59.54 27.90
CA ALA A 4 20.56 59.59 28.06
C ALA A 4 21.14 58.35 27.34
N ASN A 5 21.71 58.49 26.14
CA ASN A 5 23.13 58.81 25.84
C ASN A 5 24.03 57.64 26.29
N HIS A 6 24.34 56.62 25.47
CA HIS A 6 25.20 56.65 24.27
C HIS A 6 26.29 57.71 24.39
N TYR A 7 27.51 57.33 24.81
CA TYR A 7 28.82 57.90 24.42
C TYR A 7 29.89 57.40 25.42
N TYR A 8 30.40 56.18 25.23
CA TYR A 8 31.78 55.83 25.61
C TYR A 8 32.37 54.89 24.56
N LEU A 9 32.26 55.36 23.31
CA LEU A 9 33.07 54.91 22.20
C LEU A 9 34.24 55.90 22.09
N ILE A 10 35.43 55.34 21.83
CA ILE A 10 36.67 56.01 21.39
C ILE A 10 37.59 56.47 22.54
N ALA A 11 38.58 55.66 22.88
CA ALA A 11 39.96 55.89 22.41
C ALA A 11 40.96 55.02 23.18
N MET A 12 41.99 54.56 22.45
CA MET A 12 43.25 53.99 22.94
C MET A 12 43.17 52.51 23.38
N LEU A 13 44.01 51.59 22.94
CA LEU A 13 45.34 51.73 22.35
C LEU A 13 45.71 50.42 21.62
N LEU A 14 46.36 50.58 20.46
CA LEU A 14 47.39 49.74 19.85
C LEU A 14 47.83 48.48 20.64
N LEU A 15 47.88 47.32 19.95
CA LEU A 15 49.10 46.53 19.66
C LEU A 15 48.73 45.07 19.36
N GLY A 16 49.19 44.51 18.24
CA GLY A 16 49.23 43.06 18.04
C GLY A 16 48.90 42.60 16.62
N VAL A 17 49.83 42.82 15.69
CA VAL A 17 49.89 42.03 14.45
C VAL A 17 50.27 40.60 14.84
N LEU A 18 49.39 39.64 14.59
CA LEU A 18 49.74 38.22 14.46
C LEU A 18 49.04 37.69 13.22
N VAL A 19 49.82 37.65 12.14
CA VAL A 19 49.49 36.92 10.91
C VAL A 19 49.54 35.44 11.24
N PHE A 20 48.38 34.80 11.39
CA PHE A 20 48.25 33.35 11.31
C PHE A 20 47.53 33.02 10.01
N GLY A 21 48.29 32.61 9.00
CA GLY A 21 47.77 32.05 7.77
C GLY A 21 47.09 30.72 8.09
N PHE A 22 45.75 30.70 8.04
CA PHE A 22 45.02 29.45 7.95
C PHE A 22 45.04 28.99 6.50
N ALA A 23 45.87 27.98 6.23
CA ALA A 23 45.73 27.17 5.03
C ALA A 23 44.34 26.50 5.09
N TYR A 24 43.47 26.82 4.15
CA TYR A 24 42.27 26.03 3.87
C TYR A 24 42.74 24.69 3.29
N PRO A 25 42.46 23.54 3.92
CA PRO A 25 42.41 22.31 3.17
C PRO A 25 41.13 22.35 2.32
N ASP A 26 41.29 22.26 1.00
CA ASP A 26 40.21 21.85 0.09
C ASP A 26 39.80 20.42 0.49
N GLY A 27 38.91 20.36 1.49
CA GLY A 27 38.28 19.13 1.94
C GLY A 27 37.19 18.78 0.95
N GLN A 28 37.55 17.99 -0.06
CA GLN A 28 36.59 17.14 -0.77
C GLN A 28 35.95 16.20 0.26
N GLY A 29 34.83 16.64 0.81
CA GLY A 29 33.91 15.84 1.59
C GLY A 29 32.58 15.82 0.87
N GLU A 30 32.55 15.24 -0.33
CA GLU A 30 31.30 14.74 -0.90
C GLU A 30 30.85 13.57 -0.02
N GLY A 31 30.16 13.92 1.07
CA GLY A 31 29.27 13.01 1.77
C GLY A 31 28.13 12.69 0.82
N SER A 32 28.40 11.84 -0.18
CA SER A 32 27.38 11.13 -0.91
C SER A 32 26.70 10.26 0.13
N THR A 33 25.58 10.73 0.67
CA THR A 33 24.56 9.84 1.19
C THR A 33 24.09 9.05 -0.03
N ALA A 34 24.80 7.97 -0.34
CA ALA A 34 24.31 6.98 -1.26
C ALA A 34 22.90 6.65 -0.78
N ALA A 35 21.91 6.89 -1.64
CA ALA A 35 20.57 6.37 -1.44
C ALA A 35 20.74 4.88 -1.05
N PRO A 36 19.95 4.37 -0.08
CA PRO A 36 20.01 2.95 0.25
C PRO A 36 19.97 2.18 -1.06
N ALA A 37 21.01 1.36 -1.29
CA ALA A 37 21.10 0.57 -2.51
C ALA A 37 19.77 -0.17 -2.67
N ALA A 38 19.16 -0.03 -3.85
CA ALA A 38 17.94 -0.76 -4.16
C ALA A 38 18.20 -2.24 -3.80
N GLU A 39 17.33 -2.79 -2.95
CA GLU A 39 17.43 -4.17 -2.52
C GLU A 39 17.45 -5.06 -3.77
N ALA A 40 18.33 -6.07 -3.78
CA ALA A 40 18.48 -6.90 -4.96
C ALA A 40 17.14 -7.56 -5.32
N PRO A 41 16.75 -7.62 -6.61
CA PRO A 41 15.48 -8.21 -7.03
C PRO A 41 15.34 -9.63 -6.49
N MET A 42 14.14 -9.96 -5.98
CA MET A 42 13.83 -11.30 -5.52
C MET A 42 13.85 -12.31 -6.68
N PRO A 43 14.25 -13.57 -6.46
CA PRO A 43 14.03 -14.63 -7.43
C PRO A 43 12.55 -14.78 -7.78
N ALA A 44 12.23 -15.03 -9.06
CA ALA A 44 10.85 -15.05 -9.56
C ALA A 44 9.90 -15.97 -8.76
N ALA A 45 10.37 -17.16 -8.37
CA ALA A 45 9.59 -18.09 -7.56
C ALA A 45 9.30 -17.55 -6.15
N ALA A 46 10.31 -16.93 -5.50
CA ALA A 46 10.12 -16.31 -4.19
C ALA A 46 9.18 -15.10 -4.26
N ALA A 47 9.29 -14.29 -5.32
CA ALA A 47 8.39 -13.17 -5.57
C ALA A 47 6.94 -13.65 -5.76
N PHE A 48 6.74 -14.71 -6.54
CA PHE A 48 5.44 -15.36 -6.69
C PHE A 48 4.90 -15.90 -5.35
N ASP A 49 5.76 -16.55 -4.56
CA ASP A 49 5.39 -17.08 -3.24
C ASP A 49 4.89 -16.01 -2.28
N GLN A 50 5.65 -14.93 -2.17
CA GLN A 50 5.33 -13.82 -1.28
C GLN A 50 4.09 -13.05 -1.74
N MET A 51 3.94 -12.79 -3.05
CA MET A 51 2.74 -12.17 -3.62
C MET A 51 1.51 -13.04 -3.35
N MET A 52 1.58 -14.34 -3.64
CA MET A 52 0.44 -15.23 -3.51
C MET A 52 0.05 -15.51 -2.06
N ALA A 53 0.97 -15.43 -1.10
CA ALA A 53 0.63 -15.48 0.32
C ALA A 53 -0.31 -14.33 0.74
N VAL A 54 -0.23 -13.17 0.06
CA VAL A 54 -1.15 -12.04 0.26
C VAL A 54 -2.42 -12.23 -0.55
N LEU A 55 -2.33 -12.53 -1.85
CA LEU A 55 -3.52 -12.60 -2.72
C LEU A 55 -4.49 -13.73 -2.35
N THR A 56 -4.01 -14.80 -1.73
CA THR A 56 -4.85 -15.88 -1.18
C THR A 56 -5.36 -15.61 0.23
N HIS A 57 -4.88 -14.55 0.88
CA HIS A 57 -5.36 -14.16 2.20
C HIS A 57 -6.79 -13.62 2.12
N LYS A 58 -7.59 -13.86 3.16
CA LYS A 58 -8.97 -13.39 3.35
C LYS A 58 -9.19 -11.89 3.17
N ARG A 59 -8.16 -11.05 3.36
CA ARG A 59 -8.24 -9.61 3.01
C ARG A 59 -8.41 -9.35 1.52
N CYS A 60 -7.93 -10.26 0.67
CA CYS A 60 -8.06 -10.21 -0.77
C CYS A 60 -9.22 -11.08 -1.26
N VAL A 61 -9.25 -12.38 -0.91
CA VAL A 61 -10.25 -13.31 -1.46
C VAL A 61 -11.69 -13.00 -1.06
N ASN A 62 -11.92 -12.35 0.10
CA ASN A 62 -13.27 -11.93 0.49
C ASN A 62 -13.84 -10.82 -0.42
N CYS A 63 -12.97 -10.05 -1.08
CA CYS A 63 -13.33 -9.04 -2.08
C CYS A 63 -13.46 -9.63 -3.50
N HIS A 64 -12.98 -10.86 -3.69
CA HIS A 64 -13.03 -11.62 -4.94
C HIS A 64 -13.87 -12.92 -4.80
N PRO A 65 -15.12 -12.85 -4.30
CA PRO A 65 -15.94 -14.05 -4.10
C PRO A 65 -16.39 -14.64 -5.44
N ALA A 66 -16.62 -15.95 -5.47
CA ALA A 66 -17.16 -16.66 -6.63
C ALA A 66 -18.64 -16.33 -6.87
N GLY A 67 -19.37 -16.04 -5.79
CA GLY A 67 -20.76 -15.58 -5.83
C GLY A 67 -20.90 -14.07 -6.02
N ASP A 68 -22.11 -13.55 -5.78
CA ASP A 68 -22.39 -12.11 -5.81
C ASP A 68 -22.33 -11.43 -4.45
N ARG A 69 -22.09 -12.17 -3.38
CA ARG A 69 -22.06 -11.62 -2.03
C ARG A 69 -20.61 -11.52 -1.57
N PRO A 70 -20.16 -10.34 -1.08
CA PRO A 70 -18.86 -10.25 -0.42
C PRO A 70 -18.83 -11.12 0.82
N HIS A 71 -17.64 -11.52 1.19
CA HIS A 71 -17.38 -12.13 2.49
C HIS A 71 -16.79 -11.07 3.44
N GLN A 72 -16.89 -11.29 4.74
CA GLN A 72 -16.32 -10.41 5.75
C GLN A 72 -15.79 -11.22 6.92
N GLY A 73 -15.05 -10.55 7.81
CA GLY A 73 -14.47 -11.19 8.98
C GLY A 73 -13.35 -12.18 8.67
N GLU A 74 -12.82 -12.76 9.74
CA GLU A 74 -11.67 -13.66 9.69
C GLU A 74 -12.02 -15.11 9.36
N ASP A 75 -13.30 -15.45 9.47
CA ASP A 75 -13.96 -16.70 9.10
C ASP A 75 -14.60 -16.66 7.70
N SER A 76 -14.48 -15.53 7.00
CA SER A 76 -15.01 -15.33 5.63
C SER A 76 -16.50 -15.65 5.50
N HIS A 77 -17.31 -15.34 6.52
CA HIS A 77 -18.76 -15.47 6.42
C HIS A 77 -19.34 -14.44 5.43
N LEU A 78 -20.57 -14.69 4.96
CA LEU A 78 -21.27 -13.76 4.08
C LEU A 78 -21.44 -12.39 4.75
N HIS A 79 -21.16 -11.33 3.99
CA HIS A 79 -21.32 -9.97 4.45
C HIS A 79 -22.73 -9.71 5.03
N HIS A 80 -22.78 -8.93 6.10
CA HIS A 80 -24.01 -8.55 6.77
C HIS A 80 -24.98 -7.82 5.83
N PHE A 81 -26.25 -7.75 6.26
CA PHE A 81 -27.33 -7.04 5.56
C PHE A 81 -27.69 -7.59 4.17
N GLY A 82 -27.11 -8.73 3.77
CA GLY A 82 -27.43 -9.39 2.51
C GLY A 82 -27.03 -8.56 1.28
N VAL A 83 -26.00 -7.72 1.42
CA VAL A 83 -25.46 -6.92 0.32
C VAL A 83 -25.01 -7.83 -0.84
N GLN A 84 -25.17 -7.32 -2.05
CA GLN A 84 -24.84 -8.05 -3.29
C GLN A 84 -24.10 -7.11 -4.23
N ARG A 85 -23.20 -7.64 -5.04
CA ARG A 85 -22.32 -6.97 -6.00
C ARG A 85 -23.01 -5.85 -6.79
N GLY A 86 -24.19 -6.12 -7.32
CA GLY A 86 -24.81 -5.25 -8.32
C GLY A 86 -24.05 -5.27 -9.64
N GLU A 87 -24.56 -4.55 -10.64
CA GLU A 87 -24.00 -4.56 -12.00
C GLU A 87 -22.59 -3.95 -12.06
N THR A 88 -22.34 -2.91 -11.27
CA THR A 88 -21.09 -2.16 -11.24
C THR A 88 -20.19 -2.52 -10.06
N GLY A 89 -20.55 -3.52 -9.24
CA GLY A 89 -19.79 -3.87 -8.03
C GLY A 89 -20.08 -3.00 -6.80
N HIS A 90 -20.97 -2.00 -6.89
CA HIS A 90 -21.20 -1.00 -5.84
C HIS A 90 -22.41 -1.28 -4.95
N GLY A 91 -23.09 -2.42 -5.11
CA GLY A 91 -24.31 -2.72 -4.36
C GLY A 91 -25.58 -2.69 -5.20
N LEU A 92 -26.71 -3.11 -4.61
CA LEU A 92 -28.04 -3.06 -5.22
C LEU A 92 -28.90 -1.99 -4.57
N ALA A 93 -29.55 -1.13 -5.38
CA ALA A 93 -30.59 -0.19 -4.93
C ALA A 93 -30.26 0.50 -3.58
N ALA A 94 -31.03 0.24 -2.53
CA ALA A 94 -30.86 0.83 -1.19
C ALA A 94 -29.66 0.29 -0.37
N LEU A 95 -28.95 -0.71 -0.88
CA LEU A 95 -27.79 -1.34 -0.25
C LEU A 95 -26.52 -1.05 -1.07
N GLN A 96 -26.28 0.23 -1.38
CA GLN A 96 -25.01 0.66 -1.99
C GLN A 96 -23.88 0.61 -0.94
N CYS A 97 -22.68 0.22 -1.36
CA CYS A 97 -21.50 0.16 -0.51
C CYS A 97 -21.24 1.51 0.21
N SER A 98 -21.39 2.62 -0.51
CA SER A 98 -21.16 3.98 0.00
C SER A 98 -22.16 4.44 1.07
N THR A 99 -23.26 3.72 1.27
CA THR A 99 -24.19 4.00 2.38
C THR A 99 -23.53 3.72 3.75
N CYS A 100 -22.59 2.78 3.80
CA CYS A 100 -21.88 2.41 5.03
C CYS A 100 -20.38 2.71 4.95
N HIS A 101 -19.73 2.27 3.87
CA HIS A 101 -18.30 2.45 3.66
C HIS A 101 -17.99 3.87 3.23
N GLN A 102 -17.11 4.53 3.99
CA GLN A 102 -16.65 5.90 3.73
C GLN A 102 -15.18 5.87 3.28
N GLU A 103 -14.56 7.04 3.12
CA GLU A 103 -13.16 7.15 2.68
C GLU A 103 -12.15 6.60 3.69
N THR A 104 -12.53 6.48 4.97
CA THR A 104 -11.64 6.04 6.06
C THR A 104 -12.36 5.06 6.99
N ASN A 105 -11.56 4.22 7.67
CA ASN A 105 -12.05 3.28 8.67
C ASN A 105 -12.84 4.00 9.78
N ASN A 106 -14.01 3.45 10.12
CA ASN A 106 -14.80 3.89 11.26
C ASN A 106 -14.52 3.02 12.48
N ASN A 107 -13.71 3.53 13.41
CA ASN A 107 -13.35 2.80 14.62
C ASN A 107 -14.48 2.67 15.67
N ILE A 108 -15.62 3.37 15.47
CA ILE A 108 -16.77 3.28 16.39
C ILE A 108 -17.70 2.15 15.97
N SER A 109 -18.00 2.05 14.67
CA SER A 109 -18.88 1.00 14.13
C SER A 109 -18.13 -0.23 13.63
N GLY A 110 -16.80 -0.17 13.51
CA GLY A 110 -15.99 -1.18 12.86
C GLY A 110 -16.11 -1.19 11.33
N VAL A 111 -16.95 -0.36 10.70
CA VAL A 111 -17.12 -0.37 9.24
C VAL A 111 -15.82 0.07 8.55
N PRO A 112 -15.24 -0.75 7.65
CA PRO A 112 -14.01 -0.37 6.97
C PRO A 112 -14.26 0.73 5.94
N GLY A 113 -13.22 1.50 5.63
CA GLY A 113 -13.33 2.59 4.67
C GLY A 113 -12.05 2.82 3.87
N ALA A 114 -12.25 3.07 2.59
CA ALA A 114 -11.27 3.44 1.60
C ALA A 114 -11.98 4.14 0.43
N PRO A 115 -11.29 4.92 -0.41
CA PRO A 115 -11.85 5.47 -1.62
C PRO A 115 -12.46 4.38 -2.53
N HIS A 116 -13.48 4.75 -3.30
CA HIS A 116 -14.12 3.90 -4.33
C HIS A 116 -14.45 2.47 -3.88
N TRP A 117 -14.95 2.28 -2.65
CA TRP A 117 -15.27 0.96 -2.10
C TRP A 117 -16.28 0.18 -2.97
N HIS A 118 -15.83 -0.91 -3.58
CA HIS A 118 -16.64 -1.76 -4.45
C HIS A 118 -16.10 -3.20 -4.47
N LEU A 119 -16.92 -4.12 -4.97
CA LEU A 119 -16.58 -5.53 -5.09
C LEU A 119 -15.99 -5.83 -6.48
N ALA A 120 -14.90 -6.60 -6.53
CA ALA A 120 -14.21 -6.94 -7.78
C ALA A 120 -15.13 -7.68 -8.77
N PRO A 121 -15.19 -7.36 -10.08
CA PRO A 121 -16.10 -8.00 -11.03
C PRO A 121 -16.13 -9.54 -10.96
N ARG A 122 -17.25 -10.17 -11.34
CA ARG A 122 -17.41 -11.64 -11.26
C ARG A 122 -16.36 -12.40 -12.08
N SER A 123 -15.86 -11.81 -13.17
CA SER A 123 -14.78 -12.39 -13.99
C SER A 123 -13.44 -12.51 -13.24
N MET A 124 -13.27 -11.74 -12.16
CA MET A 124 -12.07 -11.72 -11.30
C MET A 124 -12.28 -12.52 -10.00
N ALA A 125 -13.22 -13.46 -9.95
CA ALA A 125 -13.40 -14.31 -8.77
C ALA A 125 -12.13 -15.14 -8.48
N TRP A 126 -11.69 -15.14 -7.22
CA TRP A 126 -10.52 -15.88 -6.74
C TRP A 126 -10.86 -16.91 -5.67
N GLU A 127 -12.00 -16.77 -5.01
CA GLU A 127 -12.49 -17.77 -4.06
C GLU A 127 -12.54 -19.17 -4.71
N GLY A 128 -11.90 -20.14 -4.04
CA GLY A 128 -11.85 -21.54 -4.50
C GLY A 128 -10.79 -21.82 -5.57
N LEU A 129 -10.08 -20.80 -6.06
CA LEU A 129 -8.95 -20.99 -6.98
C LEU A 129 -7.65 -21.26 -6.22
N SER A 130 -6.80 -22.09 -6.81
CA SER A 130 -5.40 -22.25 -6.40
C SER A 130 -4.55 -21.02 -6.74
N ARG A 131 -3.32 -20.98 -6.24
CA ARG A 131 -2.40 -19.86 -6.44
C ARG A 131 -2.07 -19.64 -7.92
N THR A 132 -1.80 -20.72 -8.63
CA THR A 132 -1.50 -20.68 -10.07
C THR A 132 -2.73 -20.31 -10.90
N GLU A 133 -3.93 -20.74 -10.50
CA GLU A 133 -5.19 -20.35 -11.17
C GLU A 133 -5.51 -18.86 -10.99
N ILE A 134 -5.29 -18.29 -9.79
CA ILE A 134 -5.43 -16.85 -9.55
C ILE A 134 -4.46 -16.09 -10.46
N ALA A 135 -3.18 -16.47 -10.47
CA ALA A 135 -2.17 -15.81 -11.30
C ALA A 135 -2.50 -15.90 -12.79
N ALA A 136 -2.92 -17.07 -13.27
CA ALA A 136 -3.36 -17.24 -14.66
C ALA A 136 -4.60 -16.39 -14.98
N SER A 137 -5.52 -16.24 -14.03
CA SER A 137 -6.69 -15.38 -14.18
C SER A 137 -6.34 -13.89 -14.24
N MET A 138 -5.34 -13.45 -13.47
CA MET A 138 -4.85 -12.07 -13.54
C MET A 138 -4.23 -11.77 -14.91
N LEU A 139 -3.57 -12.74 -15.54
CA LEU A 139 -2.90 -12.57 -16.84
C LEU A 139 -3.82 -12.81 -18.05
N ASP A 140 -5.06 -13.26 -17.85
CA ASP A 140 -6.02 -13.49 -18.92
C ASP A 140 -6.89 -12.24 -19.15
N PRO A 141 -6.78 -11.55 -20.31
CA PRO A 141 -7.58 -10.36 -20.63
C PRO A 141 -9.09 -10.56 -20.52
N ALA A 142 -9.58 -11.78 -20.77
CA ALA A 142 -11.01 -12.08 -20.69
C ALA A 142 -11.51 -12.16 -19.23
N ARG A 143 -10.60 -12.36 -18.26
CA ARG A 143 -10.93 -12.50 -16.84
C ARG A 143 -10.51 -11.29 -16.00
N ASN A 144 -9.47 -10.57 -16.42
CA ASN A 144 -8.93 -9.41 -15.72
C ASN A 144 -9.52 -8.05 -16.16
N GLY A 145 -10.57 -8.05 -16.99
CA GLY A 145 -11.17 -6.82 -17.50
C GLY A 145 -10.35 -6.09 -18.56
N GLY A 146 -9.49 -6.81 -19.29
CA GLY A 146 -8.63 -6.26 -20.34
C GLY A 146 -7.38 -5.53 -19.83
N ARG A 147 -7.02 -5.68 -18.55
CA ARG A 147 -5.84 -5.02 -17.96
C ARG A 147 -4.55 -5.61 -18.53
N SER A 148 -3.60 -4.72 -18.80
CA SER A 148 -2.20 -5.05 -19.05
C SER A 148 -1.47 -5.45 -17.75
N LEU A 149 -0.28 -6.04 -17.88
CA LEU A 149 0.56 -6.37 -16.71
C LEU A 149 0.92 -5.12 -15.89
N GLU A 150 1.18 -3.99 -16.54
CA GLU A 150 1.48 -2.72 -15.87
C GLU A 150 0.27 -2.23 -15.05
N GLU A 151 -0.94 -2.29 -15.61
CA GLU A 151 -2.16 -1.93 -14.88
C GLU A 151 -2.48 -2.89 -13.73
N ILE A 152 -2.14 -4.18 -13.88
CA ILE A 152 -2.24 -5.15 -12.79
C ILE A 152 -1.28 -4.76 -11.66
N VAL A 153 0.00 -4.49 -11.97
CA VAL A 153 0.98 -4.05 -10.99
C VAL A 153 0.51 -2.78 -10.29
N HIS A 154 0.08 -1.76 -11.04
CA HIS A 154 -0.45 -0.52 -10.48
C HIS A 154 -1.62 -0.78 -9.53
N HIS A 155 -2.61 -1.58 -9.95
CA HIS A 155 -3.75 -1.91 -9.08
C HIS A 155 -3.31 -2.65 -7.81
N LEU A 156 -2.40 -3.62 -7.93
CA LEU A 156 -1.94 -4.38 -6.78
C LEU A 156 -1.07 -3.56 -5.82
N THR A 157 -0.33 -2.56 -6.30
CA THR A 157 0.67 -1.84 -5.48
C THR A 157 0.31 -0.41 -5.10
N GLU A 158 -0.66 0.21 -5.79
CA GLU A 158 -0.98 1.64 -5.65
C GLU A 158 -2.46 1.93 -5.39
N ASP A 159 -3.38 1.02 -5.71
CA ASP A 159 -4.81 1.23 -5.48
C ASP A 159 -5.13 1.32 -3.97
N ALA A 160 -5.71 2.43 -3.53
CA ALA A 160 -6.01 2.69 -2.13
C ALA A 160 -6.96 1.64 -1.51
N LEU A 161 -7.92 1.12 -2.27
CA LEU A 161 -8.83 0.07 -1.80
C LEU A 161 -8.10 -1.27 -1.63
N VAL A 162 -7.16 -1.59 -2.51
CA VAL A 162 -6.34 -2.80 -2.39
C VAL A 162 -5.39 -2.68 -1.19
N LEU A 163 -4.71 -1.53 -1.06
CA LEU A 163 -3.74 -1.30 0.02
C LEU A 163 -4.38 -1.12 1.40
N TRP A 164 -5.70 -0.89 1.49
CA TRP A 164 -6.45 -0.93 2.74
C TRP A 164 -6.22 -2.24 3.50
N ALA A 165 -5.98 -3.36 2.80
CA ALA A 165 -5.71 -4.66 3.42
C ALA A 165 -4.58 -4.64 4.46
N PHE A 166 -3.62 -3.73 4.35
CA PHE A 166 -2.48 -3.61 5.27
C PHE A 166 -2.74 -2.69 6.48
N GLU A 167 -3.82 -1.90 6.42
CA GLU A 167 -4.32 -1.02 7.49
C GLU A 167 -5.84 -1.21 7.70
N PRO A 168 -6.31 -2.43 8.01
CA PRO A 168 -7.73 -2.78 7.96
C PRO A 168 -8.59 -2.26 9.14
N GLY A 169 -7.96 -1.51 10.07
CA GLY A 169 -8.64 -0.97 11.25
C GLY A 169 -9.09 -2.06 12.23
N VAL A 170 -10.23 -1.83 12.88
CA VAL A 170 -10.83 -2.70 13.90
C VAL A 170 -12.16 -3.27 13.45
N ASP A 171 -12.52 -4.46 13.94
CA ASP A 171 -13.86 -5.04 13.80
C ASP A 171 -14.93 -4.29 14.63
N ASP A 172 -16.17 -4.77 14.56
CA ASP A 172 -17.32 -4.20 15.28
C ASP A 172 -17.27 -4.44 16.79
N GLU A 173 -16.41 -5.35 17.27
CA GLU A 173 -16.05 -5.49 18.68
C GLU A 173 -14.86 -4.61 19.10
N GLY A 174 -14.22 -3.91 18.17
CA GLY A 174 -13.08 -3.03 18.42
C GLY A 174 -11.72 -3.76 18.45
N ASN A 175 -11.65 -5.02 18.05
CA ASN A 175 -10.39 -5.76 17.95
C ASN A 175 -9.69 -5.44 16.61
N PRO A 176 -8.35 -5.36 16.57
CA PRO A 176 -7.61 -5.19 15.33
C PRO A 176 -7.88 -6.34 14.35
N ARG A 177 -8.21 -6.02 13.10
CA ARG A 177 -8.34 -7.02 12.03
C ARG A 177 -6.99 -7.61 11.66
N GLU A 178 -7.01 -8.86 11.20
CA GLU A 178 -5.80 -9.54 10.78
C GLU A 178 -5.24 -8.92 9.49
N LYS A 179 -3.94 -8.65 9.49
CA LYS A 179 -3.20 -8.17 8.32
C LYS A 179 -2.71 -9.35 7.47
N PRO A 180 -2.48 -9.17 6.16
CA PRO A 180 -1.77 -10.16 5.36
C PRO A 180 -0.43 -10.59 6.01
N PRO A 181 0.03 -11.83 5.76
CA PRO A 181 1.22 -12.38 6.41
C PRO A 181 2.54 -11.75 5.97
N VAL A 182 2.50 -10.89 4.95
CA VAL A 182 3.65 -10.18 4.38
C VAL A 182 3.44 -8.68 4.58
N SER A 183 4.52 -7.94 4.84
CA SER A 183 4.44 -6.48 4.96
C SER A 183 4.02 -5.81 3.64
N LYS A 184 3.44 -4.61 3.70
CA LYS A 184 3.06 -3.85 2.50
C LYS A 184 4.25 -3.61 1.57
N ALA A 185 5.41 -3.26 2.13
CA ALA A 185 6.61 -2.97 1.35
C ALA A 185 7.11 -4.23 0.63
N ASP A 186 7.21 -5.34 1.36
CA ASP A 186 7.66 -6.62 0.82
C ASP A 186 6.68 -7.18 -0.23
N TYR A 187 5.37 -7.01 -0.02
CA TYR A 187 4.36 -7.37 -1.01
C TYR A 187 4.50 -6.55 -2.30
N ILE A 188 4.64 -5.22 -2.19
CA ILE A 188 4.82 -4.35 -3.35
C ILE A 188 6.08 -4.73 -4.12
N GLN A 189 7.18 -5.00 -3.41
CA GLN A 189 8.43 -5.45 -4.04
C GLN A 189 8.25 -6.79 -4.75
N ALA A 190 7.60 -7.76 -4.10
CA ALA A 190 7.32 -9.07 -4.70
C ALA A 190 6.47 -8.98 -5.97
N VAL A 191 5.41 -8.14 -5.99
CA VAL A 191 4.60 -7.92 -7.19
C VAL A 191 5.45 -7.36 -8.33
N LYS A 192 6.29 -6.36 -8.04
CA LYS A 192 7.17 -5.72 -9.04
C LYS A 192 8.22 -6.68 -9.57
N ASP A 193 8.86 -7.46 -8.71
CA ASP A 193 9.88 -8.44 -9.10
C ASP A 193 9.27 -9.59 -9.91
N TRP A 194 8.09 -10.08 -9.53
CA TRP A 194 7.35 -11.08 -10.30
C TRP A 194 7.01 -10.57 -11.71
N ALA A 195 6.51 -9.33 -11.82
CA ALA A 195 6.20 -8.73 -13.11
C ALA A 195 7.46 -8.49 -13.95
N ALA A 196 8.55 -7.99 -13.34
CA ALA A 196 9.84 -7.76 -14.01
C ALA A 196 10.48 -9.08 -14.51
N ALA A 197 10.24 -10.20 -13.82
CA ALA A 197 10.64 -11.53 -14.25
C ALA A 197 9.77 -12.12 -15.38
N GLY A 198 8.79 -11.37 -15.90
CA GLY A 198 7.89 -11.79 -16.96
C GLY A 198 6.61 -12.47 -16.47
N ALA A 199 6.19 -12.16 -15.24
CA ALA A 199 4.95 -12.68 -14.64
C ALA A 199 4.85 -14.21 -14.66
N GLN A 200 5.98 -14.88 -14.37
CA GLN A 200 6.08 -16.33 -14.44
C GLN A 200 5.14 -17.00 -13.44
N ILE A 201 4.42 -18.03 -13.90
CA ILE A 201 3.58 -18.88 -13.06
C ILE A 201 4.31 -20.22 -12.90
N PRO A 202 4.78 -20.57 -11.69
CA PRO A 202 5.40 -21.86 -11.44
C PRO A 202 4.41 -23.02 -11.65
N ASN A 203 4.94 -24.22 -11.92
CA ASN A 203 4.14 -25.44 -11.82
C ASN A 203 4.08 -25.84 -10.33
N GLU A 204 2.88 -26.01 -9.78
CA GLU A 204 2.64 -26.51 -8.42
C GLU A 204 2.25 -27.99 -8.42
#